data_AF-A0A0S8FWR5-F1
#
_entry.id   AF-A0A0S8FWR5-F1
#
_cell.length_a   1.000
_cell.length_b   1.000
_cell.length_c   1.000
_cell.angle_alpha   90.00
_cell.angle_beta   90.00
_cell.angle_gamma   90.00
#
_symmetry.space_group_name_H-M   'P 1'
#
loop_
_entity.id
_entity.type
_entity.pdbx_description
1 polymer ?
#
loop_
_entity_poly.entity_id
_entity_poly.type
_entity_poly.pdbx_seq_one_letter_code
_entity_poly.pdbx_strand_id
1 'polypeptide(L)' 'MVRAQIQFTEEQLEVLRARAAQLTVSVSEVVRRAVEAWVKPGLIPSPDELRRRAREAAGRFGSGETDVARKHDQY' A
#
# COMPACT_ATOMS: atom_id res chain seq x y z
N MET A 1 -25.08 5.37 -2.05
CA MET A 1 -24.31 4.78 -3.17
C MET A 1 -25.20 4.79 -4.41
N VAL A 2 -24.61 4.89 -5.60
CA VAL A 2 -25.30 4.78 -6.89
C VAL A 2 -24.95 3.42 -7.51
N ARG A 3 -25.91 2.71 -8.09
CA ARG A 3 -25.67 1.41 -8.76
C ARG A 3 -25.15 1.65 -10.17
N ALA A 4 -24.01 1.06 -10.49
CA ALA A 4 -23.45 1.03 -11.84
C ALA A 4 -23.15 -0.42 -12.26
N GLN A 5 -23.35 -0.74 -13.53
CA GLN A 5 -22.94 -2.02 -14.12
C GLN A 5 -21.66 -1.81 -14.92
N ILE A 6 -20.64 -2.62 -14.62
CA ILE A 6 -19.32 -2.57 -15.25
C ILE A 6 -19.01 -3.99 -15.75
N GLN A 7 -18.43 -4.10 -16.94
CA GLN A 7 -17.95 -5.37 -17.48
C GLN A 7 -16.49 -5.57 -17.10
N PHE A 8 -16.14 -6.80 -16.72
CA PHE A 8 -14.77 -7.21 -16.44
C PHE A 8 -14.41 -8.37 -17.37
N THR A 9 -13.13 -8.50 -17.69
CA THR A 9 -12.64 -9.74 -18.30
C THR A 9 -12.70 -10.87 -17.28
N GLU A 10 -12.63 -12.11 -17.75
CA GLU A 10 -12.64 -13.28 -16.87
C GLU A 10 -11.42 -13.28 -15.94
N GLU A 11 -10.24 -12.90 -16.44
CA GLU A 11 -9.02 -12.82 -15.62
C GLU A 11 -9.15 -11.75 -14.53
N GLN A 12 -9.73 -10.59 -14.85
CA GLN A 12 -9.96 -9.54 -13.86
C GLN A 12 -10.91 -9.99 -12.76
N LEU A 13 -11.97 -10.73 -13.11
CA LEU A 13 -12.93 -11.22 -12.15
C LEU A 13 -12.32 -12.26 -11.20
N GLU A 14 -11.47 -13.14 -11.72
CA GLU A 14 -10.76 -14.13 -10.90
C GLU A 14 -9.81 -13.46 -9.89
N VAL A 15 -9.07 -12.44 -10.31
CA VAL A 15 -8.22 -11.64 -9.40
C VAL A 15 -9.05 -10.98 -8.30
N LEU A 16 -10.19 -10.38 -8.67
CA LEU A 16 -11.09 -9.73 -7.71
C LEU A 16 -11.70 -10.73 -6.70
N ARG A 17 -12.10 -11.92 -7.16
CA ARG A 17 -12.62 -13.00 -6.31
C ARG A 17 -11.59 -13.51 -5.33
N ALA A 18 -10.37 -13.78 -5.81
CA ALA A 18 -9.26 -14.23 -4.96
C ALA A 18 -8.98 -13.18 -3.86
N ARG A 19 -8.96 -11.90 -4.23
CA ARG A 19 -8.71 -10.81 -3.27
C ARG A 19 -9.86 -10.64 -2.27
N ALA A 20 -11.11 -10.79 -2.72
CA ALA A 20 -12.29 -10.75 -1.87
C ALA A 20 -12.28 -11.89 -0.83
N ALA A 21 -11.94 -13.10 -1.26
CA ALA A 21 -11.79 -14.26 -0.38
C ALA A 21 -10.69 -14.06 0.68
N GLN A 22 -9.50 -13.59 0.26
CA GLN A 22 -8.39 -13.30 1.19
C GLN A 22 -8.77 -12.26 2.26
N LEU A 23 -9.57 -11.26 1.89
CA LEU A 23 -9.96 -10.17 2.78
C LEU A 23 -11.27 -10.44 3.52
N THR A 24 -11.95 -11.57 3.25
CA THR A 24 -13.28 -11.91 3.80
C THR A 24 -14.30 -10.78 3.57
N VAL A 25 -14.33 -10.24 2.36
CA VAL A 25 -15.28 -9.18 1.94
C VAL A 25 -15.90 -9.53 0.59
N SER A 26 -16.90 -8.76 0.14
CA SER A 26 -17.49 -8.94 -1.18
C SER A 26 -16.58 -8.42 -2.30
N VAL A 27 -16.79 -8.92 -3.52
CA VAL A 27 -16.10 -8.39 -4.73
C VAL A 27 -16.37 -6.89 -4.91
N SER A 28 -17.61 -6.44 -4.66
CA SER A 28 -17.98 -5.02 -4.72
C SER A 28 -17.19 -4.17 -3.71
N GLU A 29 -16.86 -4.72 -2.55
CA GLU A 29 -16.03 -4.03 -1.56
C GLU A 29 -14.59 -3.86 -2.03
N VAL A 30 -14.02 -4.88 -2.66
CA VAL A 30 -12.68 -4.80 -3.26
C VAL A 30 -12.65 -3.73 -4.35
N VAL A 31 -13.63 -3.75 -5.26
CA VAL A 31 -13.74 -2.75 -6.34
C VAL A 31 -13.88 -1.34 -5.75
N ARG A 32 -14.73 -1.17 -4.73
CA ARG A 32 -14.91 0.13 -4.05
C ARG A 32 -13.60 0.65 -3.48
N ARG A 33 -12.86 -0.17 -2.72
CA ARG A 33 -11.57 0.23 -2.14
C ARG A 33 -10.55 0.59 -3.21
N ALA A 34 -10.52 -0.14 -4.33
CA ALA A 34 -9.65 0.17 -5.45
C ALA A 34 -10.01 1.52 -6.10
N VAL A 35 -11.29 1.77 -6.34
CA VAL A 35 -11.76 3.07 -6.88
C VAL A 35 -11.48 4.20 -5.90
N GLU A 36 -11.77 4.03 -4.60
CA GLU A 36 -11.45 5.02 -3.58
C GLU A 36 -9.95 5.32 -3.51
N ALA A 37 -9.11 4.29 -3.65
CA ALA A 37 -7.66 4.44 -3.68
C ALA A 37 -7.17 5.17 -4.92
N TRP A 38 -7.81 4.94 -6.06
CA TRP A 38 -7.49 5.60 -7.32
C TRP A 38 -7.96 7.06 -7.36
N VAL A 39 -9.13 7.35 -6.80
CA VAL A 39 -9.74 8.70 -6.79
C VAL A 39 -9.12 9.59 -5.71
N LYS A 40 -8.63 9.03 -4.59
CA LYS A 40 -7.99 9.83 -3.53
C LYS A 40 -6.73 10.52 -4.04
N PRO A 41 -6.68 11.87 -4.08
CA PRO A 41 -5.46 12.59 -4.40
C PRO A 41 -4.37 12.23 -3.37
N GLY A 42 -3.21 11.79 -3.85
CA GLY A 42 -2.04 11.53 -3.00
C GLY A 42 -1.96 10.16 -2.32
N LEU A 43 -2.81 9.18 -2.67
CA LEU A 43 -2.68 7.82 -2.10
C LEU A 43 -1.52 7.02 -2.70
N ILE A 44 -1.17 7.30 -3.95
CA ILE A 44 0.11 6.88 -4.54
C ILE A 44 1.05 8.07 -4.37
N PRO A 45 1.96 8.06 -3.38
CA PRO A 45 2.94 9.13 -3.25
C PRO A 45 3.75 9.18 -4.55
N SER A 46 3.92 10.38 -5.10
CA SER A 46 4.79 10.56 -6.25
C SER A 46 6.20 10.05 -5.92
N PRO A 47 7.01 9.67 -6.91
CA PRO A 47 8.41 9.31 -6.67
C PRO A 47 9.15 10.37 -5.85
N ASP A 48 8.82 11.65 -6.00
CA ASP A 48 9.41 12.75 -5.23
C ASP A 48 8.91 12.81 -3.78
N GLU A 49 7.63 12.55 -3.54
CA GLU A 49 7.05 12.41 -2.20
C GLU A 49 7.70 11.23 -1.44
N LEU A 50 7.92 10.10 -2.12
CA LEU A 50 8.63 8.94 -1.58
C LEU A 50 10.10 9.27 -1.23
N ARG A 51 10.82 9.93 -2.15
CA ARG A 51 12.21 10.36 -1.92
C ARG A 51 12.31 11.38 -0.79
N ARG A 52 11.33 12.28 -0.65
CA ARG A 52 11.26 13.26 0.45
C ARG A 52 11.12 12.55 1.79
N ARG A 53 10.14 11.64 1.91
CA ARG A 53 9.92 10.85 3.13
C ARG A 53 11.12 9.98 3.50
N ALA A 54 11.78 9.35 2.52
CA ALA A 54 12.98 8.57 2.76
C ALA A 54 14.14 9.45 3.31
N ARG A 55 14.32 10.66 2.75
CA ARG A 55 15.31 11.63 3.25
C ARG A 55 14.98 12.13 4.66
N GLU A 56 13.72 12.38 4.97
CA GLU A 56 13.27 12.81 6.31
C GLU A 56 13.39 11.69 7.36
N ALA A 57 13.25 10.43 6.95
CA ALA A 57 13.39 9.27 7.85
C ALA A 57 14.87 8.91 8.10
N ALA A 58 15.74 9.10 7.11
CA ALA A 58 17.17 8.83 7.23
C ALA A 58 17.80 9.75 8.29
N GLY A 59 18.38 9.16 9.34
CA GLY A 59 19.00 9.90 10.45
C GLY A 59 18.05 10.33 11.56
N ARG A 60 16.73 10.05 11.44
CA ARG A 60 15.73 10.40 12.47
C ARG A 60 15.81 9.52 13.73
N PHE A 61 16.43 8.35 13.61
CA PHE A 61 16.58 7.37 14.69
C PHE A 61 18.05 6.99 14.84
N GLY A 62 18.89 7.94 15.26
CA GLY A 62 20.27 7.66 15.64
C GLY A 62 20.32 7.26 17.11
N SER A 63 20.79 6.05 17.41
CA SER A 63 21.06 5.59 18.79
C SER A 63 22.32 6.23 19.39
N GLY A 64 23.07 7.03 18.63
CA GLY A 64 24.38 7.57 19.02
C GLY A 64 25.53 6.56 18.90
N GLU A 65 25.21 5.27 18.95
CA GLU A 65 26.13 4.16 18.78
C GLU A 65 26.43 3.92 17.29
N THR A 66 27.70 4.03 16.91
CA THR A 66 28.14 3.95 15.51
C THR A 66 28.53 2.53 15.07
N ASP A 67 28.66 1.60 16.03
CA ASP A 67 29.17 0.24 15.78
C ASP A 67 28.14 -0.88 15.97
N VAL A 68 26.87 -0.54 16.25
CA VAL A 68 25.77 -1.51 16.43
C VAL A 68 25.65 -2.46 15.24
N ALA A 69 25.84 -1.95 14.02
CA ALA A 69 25.79 -2.79 12.81
C ALA A 69 26.92 -3.83 12.73
N ARG A 70 28.06 -3.58 13.40
CA ARG A 70 29.24 -4.47 13.38
C ARG A 70 29.30 -5.35 14.63
N LYS A 71 28.79 -4.89 15.76
CA LYS A 71 28.80 -5.59 17.05
C LYS A 71 27.39 -5.93 17.51
N HIS A 72 26.52 -6.30 16.59
CA HIS A 72 25.11 -6.57 16.86
C HIS A 72 24.91 -7.53 18.05
N ASP A 73 25.76 -8.55 18.18
CA ASP A 73 25.63 -9.56 19.24
C ASP A 73 26.09 -9.07 20.63
N GLN A 74 26.68 -7.88 20.72
CA GLN A 74 27.20 -7.29 21.96
C GLN A 74 26.25 -6.25 22.58
N TYR A 75 25.14 -5.93 21.90
CA TYR A 75 24.14 -4.96 22.32
C TYR A 75 22.75 -5.60 22.45
#